data_AF-A0A1H1WF83-F1
#
_entry.id   AF-A0A1H1WF83-F1
#
_cell.length_a   1.000
_cell.length_b   1.000
_cell.length_c   1.000
_cell.angle_alpha   90.00
_cell.angle_beta   90.00
_cell.angle_gamma   90.00
#
_symmetry.space_group_name_H-M   'P 1'
#
loop_
_entity.id
_entity.type
_entity.pdbx_description
1 polymer ?
#
loop_
_entity_poly.entity_id
_entity_poly.type
_entity_poly.pdbx_seq_one_letter_code
_entity_poly.pdbx_strand_id
1 'polypeptide(L)'
;MTPVLPDEPAARPVPARPALAWPAAALVGGAVPALAIVLFAQAPAALPLAFLAGPVIAVGLMGAGMIGAAADGRFGVGVLLALAAGAGLVLLAHLFGMAPLAHPLSAGIALAAASLSFAARGALFARSAAQRGWWIALFVIAGEVSIVLAAWAEPDALPDWLLALLPAQWASSAIQAAVTGGGARAAGAPLLALAGTAASTLLVARLWPRRWPYLVMFTAWLALSALVLHRPGPPLPQPRAEPAAAAASMTGAGAGPQNRIDASTP
;
A
#
# COMPACT_ATOMS: atom_id res chain seq x y z
N MET A 1 -52.55 22.15 -37.82
CA MET A 1 -52.03 21.61 -36.54
C MET A 1 -51.52 20.21 -36.80
N THR A 2 -50.22 20.06 -37.02
CA THR A 2 -49.55 18.76 -37.09
C THR A 2 -49.30 18.25 -35.67
N PRO A 3 -49.65 17.00 -35.34
CA PRO A 3 -49.39 16.45 -34.01
C PRO A 3 -47.88 16.27 -33.82
N VAL A 4 -47.34 16.90 -32.78
CA VAL A 4 -45.97 16.68 -32.30
C VAL A 4 -45.97 15.34 -31.58
N LEU A 5 -45.31 14.33 -32.17
CA LEU A 5 -45.07 13.07 -31.49
C LEU A 5 -44.06 13.30 -30.35
N PRO A 6 -44.24 12.66 -29.18
CA PRO A 6 -43.30 12.79 -28.07
C PRO A 6 -41.94 12.21 -28.49
N ASP A 7 -40.88 13.00 -28.29
CA ASP A 7 -39.50 12.59 -28.49
C ASP A 7 -39.25 11.25 -27.78
N GLU A 8 -38.86 10.22 -28.53
CA GLU A 8 -38.35 8.98 -27.95
C GLU A 8 -37.20 9.34 -26.99
N PRO A 9 -37.20 8.81 -25.75
CA PRO A 9 -36.10 9.03 -24.84
C PRO A 9 -34.84 8.43 -25.45
N ALA A 10 -33.96 9.31 -25.96
CA ALA A 10 -32.69 8.94 -26.57
C ALA A 10 -32.00 7.86 -25.73
N ALA A 11 -31.85 6.67 -26.31
CA ALA A 11 -31.21 5.53 -25.67
C ALA A 11 -29.86 5.99 -25.12
N ARG A 12 -29.69 5.96 -23.79
CA ARG A 12 -28.42 6.35 -23.17
C ARG A 12 -27.33 5.44 -23.74
N PRO A 13 -26.24 5.99 -24.30
CA PRO A 13 -25.18 5.17 -24.86
C PRO A 13 -24.66 4.24 -23.78
N VAL A 14 -24.66 2.94 -24.08
CA VAL A 14 -24.07 1.92 -23.20
C VAL A 14 -22.58 2.27 -23.07
N PRO A 15 -22.08 2.51 -21.85
CA PRO A 15 -20.67 2.82 -21.67
C PRO A 15 -19.82 1.64 -22.18
N ALA A 16 -19.12 1.85 -23.29
CA ALA A 16 -18.15 0.89 -23.79
C ALA A 16 -17.10 0.64 -22.70
N ARG A 17 -16.95 -0.62 -22.27
CA ARG A 17 -15.98 -0.95 -21.22
C ARG A 17 -14.56 -0.68 -21.73
N PRO A 18 -13.69 -0.03 -20.95
CA PRO A 18 -12.34 0.29 -21.39
C PRO A 18 -11.51 -0.99 -21.43
N ALA A 19 -11.40 -1.61 -22.61
CA ALA A 19 -10.75 -2.91 -22.79
C ALA A 19 -9.30 -2.93 -22.28
N LEU A 20 -8.57 -1.82 -22.42
CA LEU A 20 -7.18 -1.67 -21.95
C LEU A 20 -7.03 -1.54 -20.43
N ALA A 21 -8.11 -1.21 -19.70
CA ALA A 21 -8.03 -1.05 -18.25
C ALA A 21 -7.87 -2.40 -17.53
N TRP A 22 -8.43 -3.48 -18.09
CA TRP A 22 -8.31 -4.83 -17.53
C TRP A 22 -6.91 -5.42 -17.60
N PRO A 23 -6.19 -5.40 -18.74
CA PRO A 23 -4.79 -5.81 -18.77
C PRO A 23 -3.94 -4.89 -17.89
N ALA A 24 -4.23 -3.58 -17.82
CA ALA A 24 -3.53 -2.69 -16.90
C ALA A 24 -3.73 -3.08 -15.43
N ALA A 25 -4.97 -3.39 -15.02
CA ALA A 25 -5.28 -3.88 -13.67
C ALA A 25 -4.58 -5.23 -13.36
N ALA A 26 -4.57 -6.15 -14.32
CA ALA A 26 -3.90 -7.45 -14.18
C ALA A 26 -2.36 -7.29 -14.09
N LEU A 27 -1.78 -6.41 -14.90
CA LEU A 27 -0.35 -6.16 -14.92
C LEU A 27 0.11 -5.46 -13.62
N VAL A 28 -0.49 -4.32 -13.30
CA VAL A 28 -0.10 -3.49 -12.15
C VAL A 28 -0.50 -4.15 -10.83
N GLY A 29 -1.69 -4.75 -10.78
CA GLY A 29 -2.24 -5.38 -9.58
C GLY A 29 -1.75 -6.80 -9.32
N GLY A 30 -1.23 -7.49 -10.34
CA GLY A 30 -0.89 -8.92 -10.28
C GLY A 30 0.50 -9.23 -10.80
N ALA A 31 0.72 -9.11 -12.11
CA ALA A 31 1.93 -9.61 -12.75
C ALA A 31 3.21 -8.92 -12.25
N VAL A 32 3.22 -7.59 -12.13
CA VAL A 32 4.38 -6.83 -11.65
C VAL A 32 4.70 -7.14 -10.17
N PRO A 33 3.74 -7.09 -9.23
CA PRO A 33 3.99 -7.51 -7.85
C PRO A 33 4.40 -8.98 -7.71
N ALA A 34 3.80 -9.89 -8.49
CA ALA A 34 4.17 -11.30 -8.47
C ALA A 34 5.61 -11.51 -8.98
N LEU A 35 5.98 -10.84 -10.07
CA LEU A 35 7.36 -10.87 -10.57
C LEU A 35 8.33 -10.32 -9.52
N ALA A 36 7.98 -9.23 -8.83
CA ALA A 36 8.80 -8.70 -7.73
C ALA A 36 9.01 -9.77 -6.64
N ILE A 37 7.97 -10.46 -6.17
CA ILE A 37 8.08 -11.56 -5.20
C ILE A 37 9.06 -12.62 -5.71
N VAL A 38 8.92 -13.07 -6.96
CA VAL A 38 9.79 -14.11 -7.54
C VAL A 38 11.24 -13.66 -7.60
N LEU A 39 11.49 -12.43 -8.07
CA LEU A 39 12.85 -11.88 -8.18
C LEU A 39 13.53 -11.71 -6.81
N PHE A 40 12.78 -11.22 -5.81
CA PHE A 40 13.32 -11.06 -4.46
C PHE A 40 13.50 -12.39 -3.73
N ALA A 41 12.66 -13.39 -4.00
CA ALA A 41 12.84 -14.74 -3.45
C ALA A 41 14.12 -15.43 -3.96
N GLN A 42 14.56 -15.08 -5.17
CA GLN A 42 15.77 -15.62 -5.79
C GLN A 42 17.02 -14.77 -5.51
N ALA A 43 16.87 -13.60 -4.89
CA ALA A 43 18.00 -12.75 -4.56
C ALA A 43 18.88 -13.43 -3.47
N PRO A 44 20.22 -13.31 -3.55
CA PRO A 44 21.09 -13.73 -2.46
C PRO A 44 20.65 -13.05 -1.16
N ALA A 45 20.74 -13.77 -0.03
CA ALA A 45 20.07 -13.57 1.27
C ALA A 45 20.16 -12.18 1.97
N ALA A 46 20.59 -11.13 1.28
CA ALA A 46 20.71 -9.77 1.79
C ALA A 46 19.37 -9.12 2.15
N LEU A 47 18.21 -9.60 1.65
CA LEU A 47 16.92 -9.06 2.04
C LEU A 47 15.83 -10.15 2.17
N PRO A 48 15.36 -10.47 3.39
CA PRO A 48 14.29 -11.43 3.55
C PRO A 48 13.01 -10.91 2.89
N LEU A 49 12.26 -11.77 2.18
CA LEU A 49 11.04 -11.41 1.47
C LEU A 49 10.00 -10.70 2.36
N ALA A 50 10.00 -11.02 3.65
CA ALA A 50 9.16 -10.38 4.66
C ALA A 50 9.34 -8.86 4.71
N PHE A 51 10.50 -8.30 4.32
CA PHE A 51 10.81 -6.86 4.37
C PHE A 51 10.15 -6.06 3.23
N LEU A 52 9.81 -6.73 2.13
CA LEU A 52 9.21 -6.13 0.94
C LEU A 52 7.75 -6.51 0.74
N ALA A 53 7.24 -7.45 1.53
CA ALA A 53 5.87 -7.92 1.45
C ALA A 53 4.85 -6.76 1.54
N GLY A 54 5.02 -5.84 2.49
CA GLY A 54 4.13 -4.69 2.67
C GLY A 54 3.97 -3.84 1.40
N PRO A 55 5.05 -3.21 0.89
CA PRO A 55 5.00 -2.43 -0.35
C PRO A 55 4.50 -3.21 -1.56
N VAL A 56 4.99 -4.43 -1.79
CA VAL A 56 4.61 -5.21 -2.97
C VAL A 56 3.12 -5.56 -2.96
N ILE A 57 2.60 -6.00 -1.81
CA ILE A 57 1.17 -6.29 -1.65
C ILE A 57 0.35 -5.01 -1.76
N ALA A 58 0.78 -3.90 -1.15
CA ALA A 58 0.08 -2.62 -1.24
C ALA A 58 -0.09 -2.14 -2.69
N VAL A 59 0.96 -2.24 -3.51
CA VAL A 59 0.89 -1.93 -4.95
C VAL A 59 -0.07 -2.85 -5.68
N GLY A 60 -0.07 -4.15 -5.37
CA GLY A 60 -1.02 -5.10 -5.93
C GLY A 60 -2.48 -4.76 -5.62
N LEU A 61 -2.78 -4.46 -4.35
CA LEU A 61 -4.10 -4.01 -3.90
C LEU A 61 -4.51 -2.71 -4.59
N MET A 62 -3.59 -1.74 -4.69
CA MET A 62 -3.83 -0.45 -5.30
C MET A 62 -4.11 -0.59 -6.80
N GLY A 63 -3.29 -1.33 -7.53
CA GLY A 63 -3.44 -1.62 -8.94
C GLY A 63 -4.76 -2.31 -9.25
N ALA A 64 -5.01 -3.47 -8.64
CA ALA A 64 -6.21 -4.25 -8.88
C ALA A 64 -7.48 -3.50 -8.44
N GLY A 65 -7.46 -2.90 -7.24
CA GLY A 65 -8.62 -2.23 -6.66
C GLY A 65 -8.97 -0.91 -7.31
N MET A 66 -7.99 -0.04 -7.49
CA MET A 66 -8.20 1.32 -8.00
C MET A 66 -8.48 1.30 -9.50
N ILE A 67 -7.70 0.57 -10.30
CA ILE A 67 -7.93 0.44 -11.75
C ILE A 67 -9.22 -0.35 -11.99
N GLY A 68 -9.44 -1.46 -11.26
CA GLY A 68 -10.65 -2.29 -11.41
C GLY A 68 -11.94 -1.53 -11.08
N ALA A 69 -12.00 -0.81 -9.96
CA ALA A 69 -13.14 0.04 -9.64
C ALA A 69 -13.31 1.19 -10.64
N ALA A 70 -12.21 1.76 -11.14
CA ALA A 70 -12.25 2.84 -12.12
C ALA A 70 -12.72 2.38 -13.50
N ALA A 71 -12.38 1.14 -13.89
CA ALA A 71 -12.73 0.54 -15.16
C ALA A 71 -14.20 0.09 -15.22
N ASP A 72 -14.70 -0.53 -14.15
CA ASP A 72 -16.07 -1.04 -14.08
C ASP A 72 -17.07 0.02 -13.58
N GLY A 73 -16.58 1.05 -12.89
CA GLY A 73 -17.41 2.07 -12.24
C GLY A 73 -18.12 1.58 -10.97
N ARG A 74 -17.82 0.35 -10.52
CA ARG A 74 -18.41 -0.26 -9.33
C ARG A 74 -17.36 -0.46 -8.24
N PHE A 75 -17.62 0.11 -7.09
CA PHE A 75 -16.81 -0.05 -5.89
C PHE A 75 -16.58 -1.53 -5.53
N GLY A 76 -17.65 -2.34 -5.52
CA GLY A 76 -17.57 -3.75 -5.12
C GLY A 76 -16.63 -4.57 -6.00
N VAL A 77 -16.57 -4.30 -7.30
CA VAL A 77 -15.64 -5.00 -8.21
C VAL A 77 -14.20 -4.70 -7.86
N GLY A 78 -13.85 -3.43 -7.61
CA GLY A 78 -12.51 -3.09 -7.14
C GLY A 78 -12.16 -3.72 -5.79
N VAL A 79 -13.09 -3.76 -4.84
CA VAL A 79 -12.84 -4.41 -3.54
C VAL A 79 -12.53 -5.90 -3.72
N LEU A 80 -13.33 -6.61 -4.52
CA LEU A 80 -13.12 -8.04 -4.79
C LEU A 80 -11.78 -8.29 -5.49
N LEU A 81 -11.44 -7.48 -6.50
CA LEU A 81 -10.17 -7.60 -7.22
C LEU A 81 -8.97 -7.29 -6.32
N ALA A 82 -9.05 -6.25 -5.49
CA ALA A 82 -8.03 -5.93 -4.51
C ALA A 82 -7.83 -7.08 -3.53
N LEU A 83 -8.90 -7.56 -2.88
CA LEU A 83 -8.79 -8.67 -1.93
C LEU A 83 -8.24 -9.95 -2.58
N ALA A 84 -8.68 -10.28 -3.80
CA ALA A 84 -8.16 -11.42 -4.55
C ALA A 84 -6.67 -11.26 -4.87
N ALA A 85 -6.24 -10.08 -5.33
CA ALA A 85 -4.83 -9.78 -5.60
C ALA A 85 -3.99 -9.85 -4.32
N GLY A 86 -4.44 -9.23 -3.23
CA GLY A 86 -3.76 -9.24 -1.95
C GLY A 86 -3.60 -10.64 -1.37
N ALA A 87 -4.69 -11.42 -1.34
CA ALA A 87 -4.65 -12.80 -0.88
C ALA A 87 -3.76 -13.68 -1.77
N GLY A 88 -3.84 -13.50 -3.09
CA GLY A 88 -2.99 -14.20 -4.06
C GLY A 88 -1.50 -13.89 -3.88
N LEU A 89 -1.15 -12.62 -3.68
CA LEU A 89 0.24 -12.19 -3.45
C LEU A 89 0.77 -12.67 -2.10
N VAL A 90 -0.06 -12.64 -1.04
CA VAL A 90 0.29 -13.22 0.25
C VAL A 90 0.56 -14.72 0.11
N LEU A 91 -0.33 -15.46 -0.57
CA LEU A 91 -0.15 -16.90 -0.80
C LEU A 91 1.13 -17.16 -1.61
N LEU A 92 1.35 -16.40 -2.68
CA LEU A 92 2.55 -16.50 -3.49
C LEU A 92 3.81 -16.25 -2.65
N ALA A 93 3.82 -15.21 -1.81
CA ALA A 93 4.94 -14.93 -0.92
C ALA A 93 5.25 -16.10 0.04
N HIS A 94 4.23 -16.76 0.59
CA HIS A 94 4.41 -17.96 1.42
C HIS A 94 4.98 -19.14 0.62
N LEU A 95 4.51 -19.35 -0.61
CA LEU A 95 5.05 -20.39 -1.51
C LEU A 95 6.54 -20.17 -1.82
N PHE A 96 6.98 -18.91 -1.82
CA PHE A 96 8.37 -18.51 -2.03
C PHE A 96 9.17 -18.31 -0.72
N GLY A 97 8.69 -18.88 0.39
CA GLY A 97 9.47 -18.98 1.63
C GLY A 97 9.28 -17.83 2.62
N MET A 98 8.28 -16.96 2.45
CA MET A 98 7.89 -16.02 3.49
C MET A 98 7.36 -16.79 4.70
N ALA A 99 7.88 -16.45 5.89
CA ALA A 99 7.39 -17.01 7.15
C ALA A 99 5.88 -16.74 7.34
N PRO A 100 5.18 -17.59 8.11
CA PRO A 100 3.79 -17.36 8.46
C PRO A 100 3.59 -15.96 9.04
N LEU A 101 2.45 -15.34 8.70
CA LEU A 101 2.08 -14.01 9.20
C LEU A 101 2.11 -13.99 10.73
N ALA A 102 2.87 -13.06 11.32
CA ALA A 102 2.95 -12.91 12.77
C ALA A 102 1.58 -12.57 13.39
N HIS A 103 0.77 -11.73 12.72
CA HIS A 103 -0.58 -11.36 13.16
C HIS A 103 -1.61 -11.49 12.03
N PRO A 104 -2.19 -12.68 11.78
CA PRO A 104 -3.07 -12.92 10.63
C PRO A 104 -4.35 -12.06 10.66
N LEU A 105 -4.92 -11.82 11.84
CA LEU A 105 -6.08 -10.92 11.98
C LEU A 105 -5.71 -9.47 11.62
N SER A 106 -4.55 -8.98 12.08
CA SER A 106 -4.09 -7.63 11.75
C SER A 106 -3.82 -7.50 10.25
N ALA A 107 -3.27 -8.54 9.62
CA ALA A 107 -3.06 -8.59 8.17
C ALA A 107 -4.40 -8.52 7.44
N GLY A 108 -5.39 -9.31 7.85
CA GLY A 108 -6.74 -9.27 7.28
C GLY A 108 -7.38 -7.88 7.37
N ILE A 109 -7.24 -7.20 8.52
CA ILE A 109 -7.74 -5.83 8.70
C ILE A 109 -7.00 -4.85 7.78
N ALA A 110 -5.68 -4.94 7.68
CA ALA A 110 -4.88 -4.08 6.81
C ALA A 110 -5.25 -4.26 5.32
N LEU A 111 -5.36 -5.51 4.86
CA LEU A 111 -5.78 -5.85 3.49
C LEU A 111 -7.18 -5.31 3.20
N ALA A 112 -8.13 -5.47 4.15
CA ALA A 112 -9.49 -4.97 3.99
C ALA A 112 -9.52 -3.43 3.94
N ALA A 113 -8.86 -2.75 4.88
CA ALA A 113 -8.81 -1.28 4.92
C ALA A 113 -8.18 -0.70 3.65
N ALA A 114 -7.06 -1.25 3.20
CA ALA A 114 -6.40 -0.85 1.96
C ALA A 114 -7.29 -1.09 0.74
N SER A 115 -7.90 -2.28 0.63
CA SER A 115 -8.81 -2.62 -0.48
C SER A 115 -10.00 -1.67 -0.57
N LEU A 116 -10.67 -1.39 0.56
CA LEU A 116 -11.77 -0.43 0.62
C LEU A 116 -11.30 0.98 0.21
N SER A 117 -10.13 1.40 0.70
CA SER A 117 -9.58 2.73 0.41
C SER A 117 -9.23 2.91 -1.07
N PHE A 118 -8.53 1.95 -1.68
CA PHE A 118 -8.14 2.02 -3.09
C PHE A 118 -9.35 1.88 -4.04
N ALA A 119 -10.27 0.96 -3.74
CA ALA A 119 -11.49 0.80 -4.53
C ALA A 119 -12.40 2.03 -4.44
N ALA A 120 -12.49 2.69 -3.27
CA ALA A 120 -13.27 3.92 -3.11
C ALA A 120 -12.71 5.06 -3.98
N ARG A 121 -11.38 5.23 -4.01
CA ARG A 121 -10.71 6.20 -4.89
C ARG A 121 -10.93 5.86 -6.37
N GLY A 122 -10.78 4.60 -6.76
CA GLY A 122 -11.04 4.16 -8.14
C GLY A 122 -12.48 4.44 -8.59
N ALA A 123 -13.46 4.13 -7.72
CA ALA A 123 -14.86 4.44 -7.98
C ALA A 123 -15.13 5.95 -8.10
N LEU A 124 -14.43 6.78 -7.32
CA LEU A 124 -14.49 8.23 -7.45
C LEU A 124 -13.93 8.69 -8.81
N PHE A 125 -12.82 8.11 -9.27
CA PHE A 125 -12.25 8.43 -10.58
C PHE A 125 -13.20 8.10 -11.72
N ALA A 126 -13.82 6.91 -11.70
CA ALA A 126 -14.85 6.53 -12.67
C ALA A 126 -16.00 7.55 -12.72
N ARG A 127 -16.42 8.06 -11.55
CA ARG A 127 -17.49 9.07 -11.49
C ARG A 127 -17.06 10.43 -12.04
N SER A 128 -15.82 10.83 -11.81
CA SER A 128 -15.33 12.14 -12.20
C SER A 128 -14.92 12.26 -13.66
N ALA A 129 -14.46 11.17 -14.27
CA ALA A 129 -13.89 11.17 -15.61
C ALA A 129 -14.48 10.08 -16.53
N ALA A 130 -15.57 9.42 -16.10
CA ALA A 130 -16.23 8.34 -16.83
C ALA A 130 -15.21 7.30 -17.34
N GLN A 131 -15.18 7.07 -18.65
CA GLN A 131 -14.30 6.11 -19.31
C GLN A 131 -12.80 6.39 -19.18
N ARG A 132 -12.42 7.59 -18.73
CA ARG A 132 -11.03 7.99 -18.51
C ARG A 132 -10.58 7.85 -17.06
N GLY A 133 -11.48 7.47 -16.14
CA GLY A 133 -11.15 7.33 -14.72
C GLY A 133 -10.00 6.36 -14.44
N TRP A 134 -9.86 5.31 -15.24
CA TRP A 134 -8.77 4.35 -15.08
C TRP A 134 -7.39 4.91 -15.45
N TRP A 135 -7.31 5.91 -16.34
CA TRP A 135 -6.05 6.63 -16.61
C TRP A 135 -5.61 7.44 -15.39
N ILE A 136 -6.56 8.09 -14.71
CA ILE A 136 -6.27 8.80 -13.45
C ILE A 136 -5.72 7.82 -12.42
N ALA A 137 -6.37 6.66 -12.26
CA ALA A 137 -5.87 5.59 -11.38
C ALA A 137 -4.43 5.20 -11.74
N LEU A 138 -4.15 4.96 -13.02
CA LEU A 138 -2.81 4.55 -13.47
C LEU A 138 -1.73 5.60 -13.16
N PHE A 139 -1.99 6.88 -13.43
CA PHE A 139 -1.05 7.96 -13.13
C PHE A 139 -0.83 8.15 -11.62
N VAL A 140 -1.90 8.04 -10.82
CA VAL A 140 -1.78 8.08 -9.36
C VAL A 140 -0.91 6.93 -8.87
N ILE A 141 -1.16 5.70 -9.32
CA ILE A 141 -0.36 4.53 -8.95
C ILE A 141 1.10 4.72 -9.36
N ALA A 142 1.37 5.13 -10.60
CA ALA A 142 2.73 5.36 -11.06
C ALA A 142 3.46 6.42 -10.22
N GLY A 143 2.77 7.52 -9.88
CA GLY A 143 3.31 8.56 -9.00
C GLY A 143 3.61 8.06 -7.59
N GLU A 144 2.66 7.38 -6.95
CA GLU A 144 2.86 6.84 -5.59
C GLU A 144 3.97 5.79 -5.54
N VAL A 145 3.99 4.87 -6.51
CA VAL A 145 5.04 3.84 -6.63
C VAL A 145 6.41 4.50 -6.82
N SER A 146 6.51 5.51 -7.68
CA SER A 146 7.77 6.21 -7.91
C SER A 146 8.31 6.87 -6.65
N ILE A 147 7.44 7.52 -5.86
CA ILE A 147 7.85 8.17 -4.60
C ILE A 147 8.24 7.10 -3.55
N VAL A 148 7.49 6.01 -3.44
CA VAL A 148 7.83 4.91 -2.51
C VAL A 148 9.15 4.24 -2.90
N LEU A 149 9.39 4.01 -4.19
CA LEU A 149 10.66 3.45 -4.67
C LEU A 149 11.82 4.42 -4.44
N ALA A 150 11.63 5.71 -4.68
CA ALA A 150 12.63 6.73 -4.39
C ALA A 150 12.98 6.78 -2.89
N ALA A 151 11.98 6.74 -2.01
CA ALA A 151 12.19 6.69 -0.56
C ALA A 151 12.82 5.38 -0.09
N TRP A 152 12.66 4.29 -0.84
CA TRP A 152 13.32 3.04 -0.54
C TRP A 152 14.78 3.01 -1.00
N ALA A 153 15.07 3.60 -2.17
CA ALA A 153 16.42 3.72 -2.71
C ALA A 153 17.27 4.73 -1.94
N GLU A 154 16.68 5.88 -1.58
CA GLU A 154 17.34 6.97 -0.86
C GLU A 154 16.43 7.47 0.27
N PRO A 155 16.49 6.83 1.47
CA PRO A 155 15.58 7.13 2.59
C PRO A 155 15.59 8.59 3.05
N ASP A 156 16.74 9.27 2.92
CA ASP A 156 16.92 10.65 3.38
C ASP A 156 16.67 11.68 2.26
N ALA A 157 16.36 11.25 1.05
CA ALA A 157 16.16 12.15 -0.09
C ALA A 157 14.78 12.82 -0.09
N LEU A 158 13.79 12.22 0.58
CA LEU A 158 12.41 12.68 0.58
C LEU A 158 11.95 13.03 2.00
N PRO A 159 11.22 14.14 2.17
CA PRO A 159 10.78 14.55 3.50
C PRO A 159 9.62 13.68 4.00
N ASP A 160 9.59 13.40 5.30
CA ASP A 160 8.57 12.55 5.94
C ASP A 160 7.13 13.01 5.69
N TRP A 161 6.91 14.34 5.58
CA TRP A 161 5.58 14.87 5.29
C TRP A 161 5.06 14.41 3.92
N LEU A 162 5.94 14.18 2.94
CA LEU A 162 5.56 13.67 1.63
C LEU A 162 5.13 12.20 1.73
N LEU A 163 5.86 11.40 2.53
CA LEU A 163 5.52 10.01 2.81
C LEU A 163 4.21 9.86 3.59
N ALA A 164 3.97 10.77 4.53
CA ALA A 164 2.73 10.82 5.30
C ALA A 164 1.51 11.16 4.44
N LEU A 165 1.69 11.72 3.23
CA LEU A 165 0.60 12.00 2.30
C LEU A 165 0.21 10.80 1.44
N LEU A 166 1.01 9.73 1.40
CA LEU A 166 0.86 8.64 0.42
C LEU A 166 -0.01 7.48 0.93
N PRO A 167 -1.20 7.24 0.36
CA PRO A 167 -2.02 6.07 0.66
C PRO A 167 -1.30 4.73 0.47
N ALA A 168 -0.47 4.59 -0.56
CA ALA A 168 0.37 3.42 -0.78
C ALA A 168 1.29 3.21 0.41
N GLN A 169 1.90 4.26 0.94
CA GLN A 169 2.79 4.17 2.11
C GLN A 169 2.03 3.79 3.39
N TRP A 170 0.79 4.28 3.57
CA TRP A 170 -0.06 3.86 4.68
C TRP A 170 -0.39 2.36 4.60
N ALA A 171 -0.72 1.87 3.41
CA ALA A 171 -0.98 0.46 3.19
C ALA A 171 0.29 -0.39 3.39
N SER A 172 1.42 0.05 2.83
CA SER A 172 2.72 -0.61 2.97
C SER A 172 3.08 -0.80 4.44
N SER A 173 3.06 0.27 5.23
CA SER A 173 3.39 0.22 6.67
C SER A 173 2.41 -0.63 7.47
N ALA A 174 1.10 -0.56 7.19
CA ALA A 174 0.10 -1.35 7.88
C ALA A 174 0.22 -2.86 7.61
N ILE A 175 0.44 -3.24 6.35
CA ILE A 175 0.64 -4.64 5.96
C ILE A 175 1.98 -5.13 6.51
N GLN A 176 3.03 -4.33 6.39
CA GLN A 176 4.36 -4.66 6.89
C GLN A 176 4.36 -4.90 8.40
N ALA A 177 3.66 -4.08 9.18
CA ALA A 177 3.52 -4.25 10.63
C ALA A 177 2.82 -5.57 11.00
N ALA A 178 1.86 -6.02 10.18
CA ALA A 178 1.18 -7.28 10.39
C ALA A 178 2.05 -8.49 10.02
N VAL A 179 2.87 -8.38 8.97
CA VAL A 179 3.81 -9.42 8.53
C VAL A 179 4.95 -9.60 9.54
N THR A 180 5.54 -8.50 10.01
CA THR A 180 6.76 -8.52 10.84
C THR A 180 6.53 -8.59 12.35
N GLY A 181 5.27 -8.58 12.81
CA GLY A 181 4.96 -8.77 14.23
C GLY A 181 4.75 -7.50 15.05
N GLY A 182 4.86 -6.30 14.45
CA GLY A 182 4.54 -5.03 15.12
C GLY A 182 3.06 -4.84 15.49
N GLY A 183 2.16 -5.55 14.80
CA GLY A 183 0.72 -5.63 15.11
C GLY A 183 -0.09 -4.36 14.77
N ALA A 184 -1.43 -4.45 14.86
CA ALA A 184 -2.35 -3.37 14.46
C ALA A 184 -2.21 -2.07 15.28
N ARG A 185 -1.73 -2.14 16.53
CA ARG A 185 -1.48 -0.94 17.35
C ARG A 185 -0.34 -0.09 16.78
N ALA A 186 0.71 -0.72 16.26
CA ALA A 186 1.80 -0.01 15.60
C ALA A 186 1.33 0.66 14.30
N ALA A 187 0.36 0.06 13.60
CA ALA A 187 -0.22 0.60 12.36
C ALA A 187 -1.50 1.43 12.54
N GLY A 188 -1.83 1.85 13.77
CA GLY A 188 -3.14 2.43 14.08
C GLY A 188 -3.50 3.67 13.24
N ALA A 189 -2.58 4.63 13.14
CA ALA A 189 -2.80 5.83 12.34
C ALA A 189 -2.89 5.56 10.83
N PRO A 190 -1.99 4.77 10.20
CA PRO A 190 -2.17 4.33 8.81
C PRO A 190 -3.51 3.64 8.53
N LEU A 191 -3.96 2.76 9.43
CA LEU A 191 -5.26 2.07 9.30
C LEU A 191 -6.43 3.05 9.40
N LEU A 192 -6.39 3.97 10.37
CA LEU A 192 -7.38 5.04 10.51
C LEU A 192 -7.39 5.96 9.29
N ALA A 193 -6.22 6.26 8.71
CA ALA A 193 -6.10 7.08 7.52
C ALA A 193 -6.72 6.39 6.30
N LEU A 194 -6.42 5.10 6.09
CA LEU A 194 -7.02 4.30 5.01
C LEU A 194 -8.55 4.20 5.15
N ALA A 195 -9.02 3.79 6.33
CA ALA A 195 -10.45 3.60 6.61
C ALA A 195 -11.21 4.93 6.61
N GLY A 196 -10.66 5.97 7.23
CA GLY A 196 -11.25 7.30 7.28
C GLY A 196 -11.37 7.94 5.91
N THR A 197 -10.34 7.79 5.06
CA THR A 197 -10.40 8.30 3.67
C THR A 197 -11.41 7.49 2.83
N ALA A 198 -11.49 6.17 3.02
CA ALA A 198 -12.51 5.36 2.36
C ALA A 198 -13.92 5.77 2.78
N ALA A 199 -14.15 5.91 4.08
CA ALA A 199 -15.44 6.29 4.66
C ALA A 199 -15.87 7.67 4.19
N SER A 200 -14.98 8.68 4.23
CA SER A 200 -15.30 10.03 3.75
C SER A 200 -15.60 10.04 2.25
N THR A 201 -14.81 9.33 1.45
CA THR A 201 -15.04 9.19 0.01
C THR A 201 -16.41 8.57 -0.27
N LEU A 202 -16.74 7.45 0.36
CA LEU A 202 -18.00 6.73 0.15
C LEU A 202 -19.22 7.49 0.69
N LEU A 203 -19.08 8.13 1.85
CA LEU A 203 -20.12 8.93 2.48
C LEU A 203 -20.49 10.12 1.59
N VAL A 204 -19.51 10.89 1.14
CA VAL A 204 -19.75 12.07 0.30
C VAL A 204 -20.20 11.65 -1.10
N ALA A 205 -19.66 10.55 -1.61
CA ALA A 205 -20.14 9.93 -2.83
C ALA A 205 -21.64 9.61 -2.79
N ARG A 206 -22.15 9.15 -1.64
CA ARG A 206 -23.58 8.84 -1.45
C ARG A 206 -24.43 10.08 -1.17
N LEU A 207 -23.98 10.97 -0.28
CA LEU A 207 -24.80 12.07 0.24
C LEU A 207 -24.75 13.35 -0.62
N TRP A 208 -23.61 13.66 -1.25
CA TRP A 208 -23.43 14.90 -2.03
C TRP A 208 -22.79 14.64 -3.40
N PRO A 209 -23.51 13.98 -4.31
CA PRO A 209 -22.93 13.41 -5.52
C PRO A 209 -22.35 14.41 -6.54
N ARG A 210 -22.57 15.73 -6.39
CA ARG A 210 -22.38 16.69 -7.49
C ARG A 210 -21.43 17.86 -7.26
N ARG A 211 -21.06 18.25 -6.03
CA ARG A 211 -20.29 19.51 -5.82
C ARG A 211 -19.11 19.47 -4.84
N TRP A 212 -19.02 18.45 -3.98
CA TRP A 212 -18.04 18.41 -2.88
C TRP A 212 -17.23 17.12 -2.67
N PRO A 213 -17.36 16.03 -3.46
CA PRO A 213 -16.59 14.79 -3.21
C PRO A 213 -15.10 15.01 -3.04
N TYR A 214 -14.48 15.75 -3.96
CA TYR A 214 -13.03 15.99 -3.91
C TYR A 214 -12.62 16.89 -2.75
N LEU A 215 -13.38 17.95 -2.44
CA LEU A 215 -13.02 18.86 -1.36
C LEU A 215 -13.06 18.15 -0.01
N VAL A 216 -14.11 17.38 0.26
CA VAL A 216 -14.24 16.64 1.52
C VAL A 216 -13.22 15.49 1.59
N MET A 217 -13.04 14.75 0.50
CA MET A 217 -12.02 13.70 0.43
C MET A 217 -10.62 14.29 0.69
N PHE A 218 -10.27 15.39 0.03
CA PHE A 218 -8.96 16.03 0.17
C PHE A 218 -8.74 16.60 1.57
N THR A 219 -9.77 17.20 2.17
CA THR A 219 -9.70 17.70 3.56
C THR A 219 -9.52 16.54 4.54
N ALA A 220 -10.28 15.47 4.39
CA ALA A 220 -10.13 14.26 5.21
C ALA A 220 -8.74 13.63 5.01
N TRP A 221 -8.27 13.55 3.77
CA TRP A 221 -6.95 13.04 3.43
C TRP A 221 -5.85 13.86 4.08
N LEU A 222 -5.87 15.20 3.99
CA LEU A 222 -4.89 16.08 4.64
C LEU A 222 -4.93 15.93 6.17
N ALA A 223 -6.12 15.92 6.78
CA ALA A 223 -6.25 15.77 8.23
C ALA A 223 -5.72 14.41 8.72
N LEU A 224 -6.01 13.33 7.98
CA LEU A 224 -5.51 11.99 8.28
C LEU A 224 -4.02 11.84 7.96
N SER A 225 -3.51 12.55 6.95
CA SER A 225 -2.07 12.63 6.67
C SER A 225 -1.34 13.32 7.81
N ALA A 226 -1.90 14.39 8.37
CA ALA A 226 -1.37 15.05 9.55
C ALA A 226 -1.35 14.10 10.76
N LEU A 227 -2.40 13.27 10.94
CA LEU A 227 -2.38 12.22 11.96
C LEU A 227 -1.24 11.22 11.74
N VAL A 228 -1.04 10.74 10.50
CA VAL A 228 0.06 9.83 10.16
C VAL A 228 1.42 10.48 10.38
N LEU A 229 1.58 11.77 10.05
CA LEU A 229 2.82 12.49 10.27
C LEU A 229 3.21 12.56 11.75
N HIS A 230 2.24 12.80 12.64
CA HIS A 230 2.49 12.94 14.09
C HIS A 230 2.47 11.60 14.83
N ARG A 231 1.86 10.57 14.25
CA ARG A 231 1.74 9.21 14.80
C ARG A 231 2.10 8.20 13.70
N PRO A 232 3.34 8.19 13.20
CA PRO A 232 3.69 7.32 12.09
C PRO A 232 3.56 5.84 12.45
N GLY A 233 3.27 5.01 11.44
CA GLY A 233 3.42 3.57 11.57
C GLY A 233 4.90 3.19 11.76
N PRO A 234 5.20 1.92 12.08
CA PRO A 234 6.58 1.46 12.13
C PRO A 234 7.26 1.71 10.78
N PRO A 235 8.52 2.19 10.77
CA PRO A 235 9.25 2.41 9.54
C PRO A 235 9.35 1.10 8.75
N LEU A 236 9.32 1.20 7.43
CA LEU A 236 9.62 0.04 6.59
C LEU A 236 11.04 -0.43 6.92
N PRO A 237 11.24 -1.72 7.16
CA PRO A 237 12.54 -2.17 7.60
C PRO A 237 13.54 -2.06 6.44
N GLN A 238 14.68 -1.43 6.72
CA GLN A 238 15.66 -1.02 5.72
C GLN A 238 16.73 -2.11 5.50
N PRO A 239 17.23 -2.29 4.26
CA PRO A 239 18.51 -2.95 4.01
C PRO A 239 19.64 -2.10 4.60
N ARG A 240 19.88 -2.18 5.91
CA ARG A 240 21.18 -1.77 6.43
C ARG A 240 22.09 -2.96 6.27
N ALA A 241 23.16 -2.79 5.49
CA ALA A 241 24.38 -3.53 5.77
C ALA A 241 24.72 -3.23 7.23
N GLU A 242 24.57 -4.22 8.11
CA GLU A 242 25.16 -4.10 9.44
C GLU A 242 26.63 -3.72 9.22
N PRO A 243 27.12 -2.62 9.82
CA PRO A 243 28.55 -2.41 9.84
C PRO A 243 29.17 -3.63 10.54
N ALA A 244 30.23 -4.16 9.96
CA ALA A 244 31.04 -5.29 10.46
C ALA A 244 31.64 -5.09 11.88
N ALA A 245 31.15 -4.10 12.63
CA ALA A 245 31.53 -3.79 14.01
C ALA A 245 31.12 -4.89 15.01
N ALA A 246 30.07 -5.67 14.74
CA ALA A 246 29.69 -6.79 15.62
C ALA A 246 30.66 -7.99 15.52
N ALA A 247 31.35 -8.16 14.39
CA ALA A 247 32.36 -9.20 14.21
C ALA A 247 33.71 -8.85 14.88
N ALA A 248 34.02 -7.56 15.02
CA ALA A 248 35.22 -7.08 15.71
C ALA A 248 35.11 -7.21 17.24
N SER A 249 33.90 -7.13 17.81
CA SER A 249 33.70 -7.31 19.26
C SER A 249 33.81 -8.75 19.76
N MET A 250 33.77 -9.76 18.86
CA MET A 250 34.00 -11.17 19.24
C MET A 250 35.44 -11.65 19.01
N THR A 251 36.30 -10.86 18.37
CA THR A 251 37.72 -11.21 18.13
C THR A 251 38.70 -10.49 19.05
N GLY A 252 38.24 -9.56 19.89
CA GLY A 252 39.08 -8.75 20.80
C GLY A 252 39.13 -9.19 22.28
N ALA A 253 38.47 -10.27 22.67
CA ALA A 253 38.46 -10.74 24.07
C ALA A 253 39.49 -11.86 24.28
N GLY A 254 40.78 -11.53 24.28
CA GLY A 254 41.81 -12.56 24.45
C GLY A 254 43.26 -12.09 24.52
N ALA A 255 43.58 -11.03 25.27
CA ALA A 255 44.94 -10.82 25.78
C ALA A 255 44.95 -9.73 26.87
N GLY A 256 44.84 -10.13 28.13
CA GLY A 256 45.21 -9.31 29.28
C GLY A 256 46.24 -10.07 30.10
N PRO A 257 47.49 -9.58 30.27
CA PRO A 257 48.45 -10.23 31.16
C PRO A 257 48.00 -10.03 32.61
N GLN A 258 47.80 -11.14 33.31
CA GLN A 258 47.58 -11.18 34.76
C GLN A 258 48.84 -10.66 35.46
N ASN A 259 48.75 -9.45 36.02
CA ASN A 259 49.72 -8.94 36.98
C ASN A 259 49.05 -8.97 38.36
N ARG A 260 49.18 -10.10 39.07
CA ARG A 260 48.83 -10.19 40.49
C ARG A 260 50.14 -10.15 41.29
N ILE A 261 50.36 -8.98 41.87
CA ILE A 261 51.31 -8.75 42.95
C ILE A 261 50.68 -9.35 44.20
N ASP A 262 51.28 -10.40 44.77
CA ASP A 262 51.05 -10.77 46.17
C ASP A 262 52.41 -10.75 46.87
N ALA A 263 52.59 -9.71 47.69
CA ALA A 263 53.66 -9.59 48.66
C ALA A 263 53.17 -10.15 49.99
N SER A 264 53.79 -11.21 50.50
CA SER A 264 54.01 -11.40 51.93
C SER A 264 55.16 -12.38 52.17
N THR A 265 56.22 -11.81 52.71
CA THR A 265 57.50 -12.33 53.21
C THR A 265 57.32 -13.27 54.45
N PRO A 266 58.39 -13.92 54.95
CA PRO A 266 58.42 -15.27 55.55
C PRO A 266 57.78 -15.44 56.93
#